data_AF-A0A2M9EYX5-F1
#
_entry.id   AF-A0A2M9EYX5-F1
#
_cell.length_a   1.000
_cell.length_b   1.000
_cell.length_c   1.000
_cell.angle_alpha   90.00
_cell.angle_beta   90.00
_cell.angle_gamma   90.00
#
_symmetry.space_group_name_H-M   'P 1'
#
loop_
_entity.id
_entity.type
_entity.pdbx_description
1 polymer ?
#
loop_
_entity_poly.entity_id
_entity_poly.type
_entity_poly.pdbx_seq_one_letter_code
_entity_poly.pdbx_strand_id
1 'polypeptide(L)'
;MLLGVIIVTGIWTWSQQANGMMGRFGPDALEGKMIVLDPGRGGVDGGASHGEVIESTITLQLVQEVKRQLEKRGASVILTRSTEADAIEEAQPDGEYPTVRARKRADLLYRE
;
A
#
# COMPACT_ATOMS: atom_id res chain seq x y z
N MET A 1 -18.04 9.31 52.49
CA MET A 1 -17.77 8.17 51.58
C MET A 1 -18.42 8.37 50.19
N LEU A 2 -19.70 8.71 50.07
CA LEU A 2 -20.40 8.89 48.78
C LEU A 2 -19.84 10.00 47.86
N LEU A 3 -19.45 11.16 48.41
CA LEU A 3 -18.88 12.27 47.63
C LEU A 3 -17.53 11.92 46.97
N GLY A 4 -16.68 11.15 47.66
CA GLY A 4 -15.39 10.70 47.12
C GLY A 4 -15.56 9.72 45.96
N VAL A 5 -16.58 8.85 46.02
CA VAL A 5 -16.90 7.91 44.94
C VAL A 5 -17.34 8.66 43.68
N ILE A 6 -18.21 9.67 43.82
CA ILE A 6 -18.70 10.47 42.69
C ILE A 6 -17.55 11.21 41.98
N ILE A 7 -16.62 11.78 42.74
CA ILE A 7 -15.45 12.49 42.18
C ILE A 7 -14.55 11.51 41.43
N VAL A 8 -14.25 10.35 42.02
CA VAL A 8 -13.40 9.32 41.38
C VAL A 8 -14.07 8.77 40.12
N THR A 9 -15.37 8.46 40.18
CA THR A 9 -16.10 7.99 38.98
C THR A 9 -16.17 9.07 37.93
N GLY A 10 -16.37 10.34 38.29
CA GLY A 10 -16.40 11.46 37.35
C GLY A 10 -15.06 11.66 36.64
N ILE A 11 -13.95 11.60 37.38
CA ILE A 11 -12.59 11.66 36.81
C ILE A 11 -12.33 10.46 35.91
N TRP A 12 -12.74 9.26 36.31
CA TRP A 12 -12.57 8.05 35.52
C TRP A 12 -13.38 8.11 34.22
N THR A 13 -14.65 8.53 34.26
CA THR A 13 -15.49 8.66 33.07
C THR A 13 -14.98 9.75 32.13
N TRP A 14 -14.55 10.90 32.67
CA TRP A 14 -13.96 11.97 31.87
C TRP A 14 -12.64 11.53 31.20
N SER A 15 -11.79 10.79 31.91
CA SER A 15 -10.56 10.21 31.36
C SER A 15 -10.84 9.24 30.19
N GLN A 16 -11.84 8.36 30.33
CA GLN A 16 -12.21 7.43 29.27
C GLN A 16 -12.76 8.17 28.03
N GLN A 17 -13.54 9.23 28.25
CA GLN A 17 -14.08 10.04 27.15
C GLN A 17 -13.00 10.87 26.44
N ALA A 18 -12.07 11.46 27.18
CA ALA A 18 -10.95 12.22 26.63
C ALA A 18 -10.00 11.32 25.82
N ASN A 19 -9.69 10.11 26.31
CA ASN A 19 -8.90 9.13 25.56
C ASN A 19 -9.60 8.69 24.26
N GLY A 20 -10.93 8.49 24.31
CA GLY A 20 -11.72 8.17 23.11
C GLY A 20 -11.79 9.30 22.09
N MET A 21 -11.82 10.56 22.53
CA MET A 21 -11.74 11.72 21.65
C MET A 21 -10.36 11.87 21.01
N MET A 22 -9.29 11.71 21.78
CA MET A 22 -7.92 11.78 21.26
C MET A 22 -7.68 10.71 20.17
N GLY A 23 -8.17 9.48 20.37
CA GLY A 23 -8.06 8.41 19.38
C GLY A 23 -8.95 8.58 18.14
N ARG A 24 -9.95 9.47 18.17
CA ARG A 24 -10.90 9.68 17.07
C ARG A 24 -10.61 10.93 16.23
N PHE A 25 -9.86 11.88 16.77
CA PHE A 25 -9.53 13.15 16.13
C PHE A 25 -8.02 13.42 16.03
N GLY A 26 -7.17 12.47 16.46
CA GLY A 26 -5.74 12.51 16.18
C GLY A 26 -5.42 12.25 14.70
N PRO A 27 -4.19 12.57 14.25
CA PRO A 27 -3.73 12.25 12.90
C PRO A 27 -3.90 10.76 12.60
N ASP A 28 -4.24 10.42 11.34
CA ASP A 28 -4.37 9.01 10.94
C ASP A 28 -3.03 8.30 11.17
N ALA A 29 -3.07 7.02 11.54
CA ALA A 29 -1.86 6.23 11.79
C ALA A 29 -0.92 6.17 10.57
N LEU A 30 -1.47 6.39 9.37
CA LEU A 30 -0.72 6.40 8.12
C LEU A 30 -0.23 7.78 7.69
N GLU A 31 -0.60 8.85 8.40
CA GLU A 31 -0.19 10.21 8.08
C GLU A 31 1.35 10.34 8.12
N GLY A 32 1.92 10.84 7.01
CA GLY A 32 3.37 11.02 6.86
C GLY A 32 4.16 9.72 6.66
N LYS A 33 3.49 8.57 6.50
CA LYS A 33 4.15 7.31 6.15
C LYS A 33 4.42 7.23 4.64
N MET A 34 5.57 6.68 4.28
CA MET A 34 5.88 6.31 2.90
C MET A 34 5.68 4.81 2.74
N ILE A 35 4.89 4.41 1.74
CA ILE A 35 4.58 3.01 1.46
C ILE A 35 4.92 2.73 0.00
N VAL A 36 5.70 1.68 -0.23
CA VAL A 36 5.96 1.18 -1.58
C VAL A 36 5.04 -0.02 -1.82
N LEU A 37 4.34 -0.02 -2.94
CA LEU A 37 3.55 -1.15 -3.40
C LEU A 37 4.17 -1.71 -4.68
N ASP A 38 4.33 -3.02 -4.73
CA ASP A 38 4.85 -3.72 -5.91
C ASP A 38 3.73 -4.53 -6.57
N PRO A 39 3.14 -4.04 -7.68
CA PRO A 39 2.26 -4.85 -8.48
C PRO A 39 3.10 -5.93 -9.16
N GLY A 40 3.01 -7.15 -8.65
CA GLY A 40 3.76 -8.28 -9.20
C GLY A 40 3.51 -8.46 -10.70
N ARG A 41 4.52 -9.00 -11.40
CA ARG A 41 4.46 -9.32 -12.84
C ARG A 41 4.33 -8.07 -13.72
N GLY A 42 3.96 -8.23 -14.99
CA GLY A 42 3.77 -7.15 -15.96
C GLY A 42 4.42 -7.44 -17.32
N GLY A 43 4.01 -6.70 -18.35
CA GLY A 43 4.56 -6.78 -19.69
C GLY A 43 4.52 -8.20 -20.25
N VAL A 44 5.70 -8.73 -20.58
CA VAL A 44 5.86 -10.08 -21.14
C VAL A 44 5.61 -11.21 -20.12
N ASP A 45 5.77 -10.94 -18.82
CA ASP A 45 5.49 -11.92 -17.75
C ASP A 45 4.11 -11.62 -17.17
N GLY A 46 3.05 -12.17 -17.76
CA GLY A 46 1.68 -12.01 -17.26
C GLY A 46 1.38 -12.80 -15.96
N GLY A 47 2.26 -13.73 -15.57
CA GLY A 47 2.02 -14.63 -14.44
C GLY A 47 0.97 -15.72 -14.72
N ALA A 48 0.27 -16.15 -13.68
CA ALA A 48 -0.79 -17.14 -13.80
C ALA A 48 -1.99 -16.62 -14.61
N SER A 49 -2.64 -17.49 -15.38
CA SER A 49 -3.82 -17.12 -16.16
C SER A 49 -4.88 -18.23 -16.21
N HIS A 50 -6.14 -17.80 -16.36
CA HIS A 50 -7.28 -18.69 -16.60
C HIS A 50 -8.32 -17.99 -17.47
N GLY A 51 -8.51 -18.47 -18.70
CA GLY A 51 -9.34 -17.78 -19.69
C GLY A 51 -8.75 -16.39 -20.01
N GLU A 52 -9.56 -15.35 -19.85
CA GLU A 52 -9.14 -13.95 -20.07
C GLU A 52 -8.55 -13.30 -18.81
N VAL A 53 -8.49 -14.02 -17.69
CA VAL A 53 -7.98 -13.50 -16.42
C VAL A 53 -6.47 -13.72 -16.34
N ILE A 54 -5.72 -12.65 -16.09
CA ILE A 54 -4.25 -12.64 -15.98
C ILE A 54 -3.84 -12.03 -14.63
N GLU A 55 -2.91 -12.68 -13.94
CA GLU A 55 -2.39 -12.26 -12.63
C GLU A 55 -1.92 -10.80 -12.64
N SER A 56 -1.11 -10.40 -13.62
CA SER A 56 -0.52 -9.05 -13.71
C SER A 56 -1.56 -7.93 -13.80
N THR A 57 -2.72 -8.20 -14.42
CA THR A 57 -3.82 -7.25 -14.54
C THR A 57 -4.54 -7.10 -13.20
N ILE A 58 -4.80 -8.22 -12.51
CA ILE A 58 -5.42 -8.20 -11.18
C ILE A 58 -4.51 -7.48 -10.18
N THR A 59 -3.21 -7.79 -10.17
CA THR A 59 -2.27 -7.18 -9.23
C THR A 59 -2.16 -5.67 -9.45
N LEU A 60 -2.11 -5.21 -10.71
CA LEU A 60 -2.07 -3.77 -11.02
C LEU A 60 -3.33 -3.05 -10.51
N GLN A 61 -4.51 -3.57 -10.86
CA GLN A 61 -5.78 -2.96 -10.44
C GLN A 61 -5.94 -2.94 -8.92
N LEU A 62 -5.56 -4.04 -8.26
CA LEU A 62 -5.60 -4.14 -6.80
C LEU A 62 -4.69 -3.09 -6.16
N VAL A 63 -3.44 -2.98 -6.63
CA VAL A 63 -2.47 -2.05 -6.05
C VAL A 63 -2.86 -0.59 -6.29
N GLN A 64 -3.45 -0.26 -7.43
CA GLN A 64 -4.00 1.08 -7.69
C GLN A 64 -5.13 1.45 -6.72
N GLU A 65 -6.02 0.52 -6.43
CA GLU A 65 -7.09 0.74 -5.44
C GLU A 65 -6.51 0.84 -4.01
N VAL A 66 -5.57 -0.02 -3.64
CA VAL A 66 -4.88 0.04 -2.34
C VAL A 66 -4.15 1.38 -2.18
N LYS A 67 -3.42 1.84 -3.20
CA LYS A 67 -2.78 3.16 -3.25
C LYS A 67 -3.77 4.25 -2.87
N ARG A 68 -4.91 4.29 -3.58
CA ARG A 68 -5.96 5.30 -3.37
C ARG A 68 -6.51 5.27 -1.94
N GLN A 69 -6.61 4.11 -1.31
CA GLN A 69 -7.10 3.99 0.07
C GLN A 69 -6.06 4.41 1.10
N LEU A 70 -4.78 4.10 0.87
CA LEU A 70 -3.68 4.51 1.74
C LEU A 70 -3.44 6.02 1.67
N GLU A 71 -3.48 6.62 0.47
CA GLU A 71 -3.32 8.07 0.29
C GLU A 71 -4.46 8.85 0.94
N LYS A 72 -5.70 8.33 0.91
CA LYS A 72 -6.84 8.91 1.65
C LYS A 72 -6.62 8.96 3.16
N ARG A 73 -5.72 8.14 3.68
CA ARG A 73 -5.31 8.09 5.09
C ARG A 73 -4.01 8.86 5.36
N GLY A 74 -3.54 9.66 4.41
CA GLY A 74 -2.38 10.53 4.58
C GLY A 74 -1.02 9.87 4.34
N ALA A 75 -0.98 8.65 3.80
CA ALA A 75 0.28 8.05 3.35
C ALA A 75 0.70 8.60 1.99
N SER A 76 2.00 8.69 1.74
CA SER A 76 2.59 8.85 0.41
C SER A 76 2.88 7.47 -0.17
N VAL A 77 2.32 7.16 -1.35
CA VAL A 77 2.42 5.81 -1.93
C VAL A 77 3.10 5.82 -3.29
N ILE A 78 4.13 4.99 -3.43
CA ILE A 78 4.90 4.81 -4.66
C ILE A 78 4.68 3.39 -5.16
N LEU A 79 4.54 3.23 -6.49
CA LEU A 79 4.43 1.92 -7.12
C LEU A 79 5.74 1.61 -7.86
N THR A 80 6.15 0.35 -7.88
CA THR A 80 7.29 -0.13 -8.69
C THR A 80 6.99 -0.09 -10.20
N ARG A 81 5.71 -0.21 -10.58
CA ARG A 81 5.17 0.05 -11.92
C ARG A 81 3.76 0.63 -11.83
N SER A 82 3.38 1.46 -12.79
CA SER A 82 2.05 2.11 -12.83
C SER A 82 1.21 1.69 -14.04
N THR A 83 1.81 0.96 -14.98
CA THR A 83 1.19 0.54 -16.25
C THR A 83 1.16 -0.99 -16.39
N GLU A 84 0.58 -1.48 -17.50
CA GLU A 84 0.60 -2.91 -17.85
C GLU A 84 1.99 -3.45 -18.19
N ALA A 85 2.98 -2.57 -18.42
CA ALA A 85 4.38 -2.97 -18.63
C ALA A 85 4.97 -3.66 -17.38
N ASP A 86 6.09 -4.38 -17.51
CA ASP A 86 6.86 -4.78 -16.34
C ASP A 86 7.63 -3.56 -15.78
N ALA A 87 8.12 -3.69 -14.55
CA ALA A 87 8.77 -2.58 -13.86
C ALA A 87 10.04 -2.13 -14.61
N ILE A 88 10.73 -3.07 -15.25
CA ILE A 88 11.94 -2.76 -16.01
C ILE A 88 11.64 -2.04 -17.33
N GLU A 89 10.57 -2.38 -18.05
CA GLU A 89 10.18 -1.68 -19.28
C GLU A 89 9.68 -0.27 -18.98
N GLU A 90 8.93 -0.08 -17.89
CA GLU A 90 8.51 1.25 -17.47
C GLU A 90 9.70 2.13 -17.06
N ALA A 91 10.73 1.54 -16.45
CA ALA A 91 11.92 2.25 -16.00
C ALA A 91 12.98 2.45 -17.08
N GLN A 92 13.12 1.49 -17.99
CA GLN A 92 14.14 1.42 -19.04
C GLN A 92 13.50 0.92 -20.36
N PRO A 93 12.76 1.78 -21.08
CA PRO A 93 12.04 1.38 -22.30
C PRO A 93 12.95 0.84 -23.41
N ASP A 94 14.19 1.34 -23.48
CA ASP A 94 15.19 0.95 -24.47
C ASP A 94 16.10 -0.20 -23.99
N GLY A 95 15.73 -0.89 -22.89
CA GLY A 95 16.49 -1.99 -22.32
C GLY A 95 16.47 -3.24 -23.20
N GLU A 96 17.64 -3.64 -23.71
CA GLU A 96 17.78 -4.88 -24.47
C GLU A 96 18.13 -6.06 -23.55
N TYR A 97 17.29 -7.11 -23.60
CA TYR A 97 17.51 -8.35 -22.88
C TYR A 97 17.60 -9.53 -23.85
N PRO A 98 18.74 -10.23 -23.94
CA PRO A 98 18.95 -11.29 -24.94
C PRO A 98 18.07 -12.52 -24.69
N THR A 99 17.53 -12.67 -23.47
CA THR A 99 16.66 -13.78 -23.10
C THR A 99 15.59 -13.33 -22.11
N VAL A 100 14.46 -14.04 -22.08
CA VAL A 100 13.41 -13.86 -21.06
C VAL A 100 13.96 -14.00 -19.65
N ARG A 101 14.91 -14.94 -19.44
CA ARG A 101 15.56 -15.12 -18.12
C ARG A 101 16.40 -13.91 -17.73
N ALA A 102 17.13 -13.31 -18.68
CA ALA A 102 17.92 -12.09 -18.42
C ALA A 102 17.00 -10.92 -18.05
N ARG A 103 15.90 -10.75 -18.79
CA ARG A 103 14.87 -9.75 -18.48
C ARG A 103 14.26 -9.95 -17.10
N LYS A 104 13.86 -11.18 -16.78
CA LYS A 104 13.30 -11.53 -15.46
C LYS A 104 14.26 -11.27 -14.32
N ARG A 105 15.56 -11.49 -14.52
CA ARG A 105 16.58 -11.13 -13.52
C ARG A 105 16.71 -9.62 -13.36
N ALA A 106 16.69 -8.85 -14.46
CA ALA A 106 16.74 -7.40 -14.41
C ALA A 106 15.50 -6.81 -13.72
N ASP A 107 14.32 -7.33 -14.03
CA ASP A 107 13.04 -6.97 -13.39
C ASP A 107 13.04 -7.28 -11.88
N LEU A 108 13.62 -8.42 -11.44
CA LEU A 108 13.84 -8.68 -10.01
C LEU A 108 14.83 -7.69 -9.37
N LEU A 109 15.95 -7.41 -10.04
CA LEU A 109 16.98 -6.49 -9.54
C LEU A 109 16.48 -5.04 -9.46
N TYR A 110 15.51 -4.65 -10.29
CA TYR A 110 14.92 -3.32 -10.22
C TYR A 110 13.99 -3.15 -9.02
N ARG A 111 13.48 -4.25 -8.45
CA ARG A 111 12.56 -4.25 -7.30
C ARG A 111 13.24 -4.38 -5.93
N GLU A 112 14.50 -4.78 -5.88
CA GLU A 112 15.32 -4.94 -4.66
C GLU A 112 16.20 -3.71 -4.40
#